data_AF-A0A7S0KRU3-F1
#
_entry.id   AF-A0A7S0KRU3-F1
#
_cell.length_a   1.000
_cell.length_b   1.000
_cell.length_c   1.000
_cell.angle_alpha   90.00
_cell.angle_beta   90.00
_cell.angle_gamma   90.00
#
_symmetry.space_group_name_H-M   'P 1'
#
loop_
_entity.id
_entity.type
_entity.pdbx_description
1 polymer ?
#
loop_
_entity_poly.entity_id
_entity_poly.type
_entity_poly.pdbx_seq_one_letter_code
_entity_poly.pdbx_strand_id
1 'polypeptide(L)'
;EASRHKHGGRDMTAAARALVPAASARSRRPRGRHARGIRVVVATHAVDAVTVASEAKPVVTIRRAVPKDVPVVTRILSEAADGAVSTQSLATYAREAAVVDELPGETPEQLALVAERAFPTPSDPPKVVGVVGLLLDDALKPIEMKLEKEVGYVTNLAVDGSARRSGIGAALLAAAESTAEHYGCVEVACRVDEGNDPALAMYDKNGYDALEPRKLRRFRRLMGRLYALAGVAHLLDLLVFDSVLPVTAGAPPWALMDPTQRLCAQLWCVAGPIAWLCTAKGPPAVGDLALVAYGALEVTLCVACAVAYGAVGGDAATGAVGVQVAVAGCALAMKPGRSPGRLSLGKELRTGAGPAGRRRRDEAVDGDDGVREV
;
A
#
# COMPACT_ATOMS: atom_id res chain seq x y z
N GLU A 1 55.03 16.01 19.73
CA GLU A 1 53.86 16.85 19.38
C GLU A 1 53.52 16.60 17.92
N ALA A 2 52.31 16.39 17.43
CA ALA A 2 50.99 16.30 18.02
C ALA A 2 50.09 15.44 17.12
N SER A 3 49.24 14.66 17.80
CA SER A 3 48.00 13.98 17.40
C SER A 3 47.35 14.36 16.05
N ARG A 4 47.04 13.34 15.23
CA ARG A 4 45.84 13.30 14.39
C ARG A 4 45.17 11.93 14.47
N HIS A 5 44.36 11.75 15.51
CA HIS A 5 43.22 10.84 15.48
C HIS A 5 42.10 11.47 14.64
N LYS A 6 41.60 10.78 13.61
CA LYS A 6 40.22 10.95 13.15
C LYS A 6 39.55 9.60 12.91
N HIS A 7 38.34 9.54 13.46
CA HIS A 7 37.46 8.41 13.68
C HIS A 7 37.17 7.54 12.45
N GLY A 8 37.20 6.22 12.69
CA GLY A 8 36.38 5.27 11.96
C GLY A 8 34.96 5.27 12.51
N GLY A 9 33.99 5.55 11.65
CA GLY A 9 32.58 5.22 11.84
C GLY A 9 32.24 4.12 10.85
N ARG A 10 31.83 2.96 11.36
CA ARG A 10 31.38 1.81 10.57
C ARG A 10 29.97 2.09 10.03
N ASP A 11 29.83 2.24 8.71
CA ASP A 11 28.57 2.02 8.01
C ASP A 11 28.37 0.51 7.84
N MET A 12 27.42 -0.07 8.58
CA MET A 12 27.17 -1.52 8.56
C MET A 12 25.66 -1.87 8.55
N THR A 13 24.84 -1.09 7.85
CA THR A 13 23.39 -1.35 7.69
C THR A 13 22.91 -1.42 6.23
N ALA A 14 23.82 -1.47 5.25
CA ALA A 14 23.43 -1.53 3.82
C ALA A 14 23.32 -2.95 3.23
N ALA A 15 23.70 -4.00 3.97
CA ALA A 15 23.88 -5.35 3.40
C ALA A 15 22.61 -6.20 3.21
N ALA A 16 21.42 -5.72 3.61
CA ALA A 16 20.17 -6.47 3.48
C ALA A 16 19.31 -6.10 2.25
N ARG A 17 19.74 -5.14 1.42
CA ARG A 17 18.88 -4.51 0.40
C ARG A 17 18.79 -5.15 -0.99
N ALA A 18 19.44 -6.28 -1.25
CA ALA A 18 19.36 -6.91 -2.57
C ALA A 18 19.43 -8.43 -2.50
N LEU A 19 18.27 -9.08 -2.45
CA LEU A 19 18.15 -10.54 -2.68
C LEU A 19 17.04 -10.81 -3.72
N VAL A 20 17.51 -11.06 -4.94
CA VAL A 20 16.79 -11.56 -6.14
C VAL A 20 17.65 -12.72 -6.65
N PRO A 21 17.07 -13.91 -6.97
CA PRO A 21 16.92 -14.27 -8.39
C PRO A 21 15.72 -15.18 -8.79
N ALA A 22 15.33 -14.96 -10.06
CA ALA A 22 14.85 -15.82 -11.16
C ALA A 22 14.08 -17.17 -10.96
N ALA A 23 12.82 -17.13 -11.40
CA ALA A 23 12.08 -18.01 -12.33
C ALA A 23 12.42 -19.51 -12.51
N SER A 24 11.38 -20.36 -12.38
CA SER A 24 11.27 -21.66 -13.06
C SER A 24 9.80 -22.03 -13.31
N ALA A 25 9.55 -22.84 -14.33
CA ALA A 25 8.33 -22.92 -15.12
C ALA A 25 7.52 -24.23 -14.99
N ARG A 26 6.22 -24.11 -15.30
CA ARG A 26 5.21 -25.11 -15.75
C ARG A 26 4.65 -26.13 -14.74
N SER A 27 3.31 -26.14 -14.60
CA SER A 27 2.41 -27.16 -15.21
C SER A 27 0.96 -26.95 -14.73
N ARG A 28 0.02 -26.75 -15.67
CA ARG A 28 -1.41 -26.52 -15.40
C ARG A 28 -2.17 -27.84 -15.25
N ARG A 29 -2.98 -27.99 -14.19
CA ARG A 29 -4.20 -28.82 -14.17
C ARG A 29 -5.31 -28.22 -13.27
N PRO A 30 -6.60 -28.50 -13.54
CA PRO A 30 -7.72 -27.67 -13.09
C PRO A 30 -8.28 -28.06 -11.71
N ARG A 31 -8.87 -27.06 -11.03
CA ARG A 31 -9.47 -27.12 -9.68
C ARG A 31 -10.97 -27.44 -9.72
N GLY A 32 -11.40 -28.36 -8.85
CA GLY A 32 -12.78 -28.43 -8.34
C GLY A 32 -12.92 -27.61 -7.04
N ARG A 33 -14.03 -26.86 -6.93
CA ARG A 33 -14.37 -25.99 -5.78
C ARG A 33 -15.07 -26.79 -4.67
N HIS A 34 -14.77 -26.48 -3.41
CA HIS A 34 -15.77 -26.21 -2.35
C HIS A 34 -15.09 -25.47 -1.19
N ALA A 35 -15.69 -24.36 -0.75
CA ALA A 35 -15.18 -23.50 0.33
C ALA A 35 -16.05 -23.63 1.59
N ARG A 36 -15.43 -23.81 2.76
CA ARG A 36 -16.02 -23.51 4.08
C ARG A 36 -14.97 -22.81 4.97
N GLY A 37 -15.43 -21.81 5.73
CA GLY A 37 -14.62 -20.78 6.40
C GLY A 37 -13.69 -21.26 7.52
N ILE A 38 -12.77 -20.36 7.93
CA ILE A 38 -11.86 -20.54 9.07
C ILE A 38 -12.11 -19.37 10.04
N ARG A 39 -12.28 -19.66 11.33
CA ARG A 39 -12.24 -18.70 12.42
C ARG A 39 -10.88 -18.86 13.11
N VAL A 40 -10.10 -17.79 13.23
CA VAL A 40 -8.80 -17.75 13.92
C VAL A 40 -8.97 -16.91 15.17
N VAL A 41 -8.54 -17.42 16.32
CA VAL A 41 -8.47 -16.70 17.59
C VAL A 41 -6.99 -16.37 17.82
N VAL A 42 -6.66 -15.08 17.83
CA VAL A 42 -5.30 -14.58 18.05
C VAL A 42 -5.19 -14.21 19.52
N ALA A 43 -4.28 -14.85 20.26
CA ALA A 43 -3.99 -14.51 21.66
C ALA A 43 -2.87 -13.46 21.70
N THR A 44 -3.22 -12.21 22.00
CA THR A 44 -2.26 -11.14 22.28
C THR A 44 -2.15 -10.96 23.80
N HIS A 45 -0.97 -11.27 24.32
CA HIS A 45 -0.51 -11.14 25.72
C HIS A 45 -1.15 -12.08 26.76
N ALA A 46 -0.31 -12.45 27.73
CA ALA A 46 -0.44 -13.57 28.66
C ALA A 46 -1.75 -13.57 29.47
N VAL A 47 -2.72 -14.34 29.01
CA VAL A 47 -3.84 -14.89 29.79
C VAL A 47 -4.14 -16.27 29.20
N ASP A 48 -4.45 -17.24 30.05
CA ASP A 48 -4.52 -18.69 29.81
C ASP A 48 -4.92 -19.14 28.39
N ALA A 49 -4.17 -20.12 27.88
CA ALA A 49 -4.43 -20.80 26.62
C ALA A 49 -5.85 -21.40 26.58
N VAL A 50 -6.80 -20.69 25.99
CA VAL A 50 -8.14 -21.25 25.76
C VAL A 50 -8.12 -22.14 24.52
N THR A 51 -8.30 -23.43 24.76
CA THR A 51 -8.42 -24.46 23.73
C THR A 51 -9.85 -24.48 23.22
N VAL A 52 -10.11 -24.14 21.96
CA VAL A 52 -11.42 -24.36 21.33
C VAL A 52 -11.29 -25.49 20.32
N ALA A 53 -11.76 -26.68 20.71
CA ALA A 53 -11.84 -27.84 19.84
C ALA A 53 -12.88 -27.59 18.73
N SER A 54 -12.40 -27.55 17.48
CA SER A 54 -13.22 -27.69 16.28
C SER A 54 -12.66 -28.89 15.51
N GLU A 55 -13.45 -29.95 15.40
CA GLU A 55 -13.10 -31.36 15.07
C GLU A 55 -12.40 -31.67 13.73
N ALA A 56 -11.76 -30.74 13.01
CA ALA A 56 -11.07 -31.13 11.77
C ALA A 56 -9.88 -30.27 11.32
N LYS A 57 -9.47 -29.24 12.06
CA LYS A 57 -8.28 -28.45 11.71
C LYS A 57 -7.17 -28.67 12.72
N PRO A 58 -5.91 -28.83 12.28
CA PRO A 58 -4.80 -28.93 13.21
C PRO A 58 -4.76 -27.66 14.05
N VAL A 59 -4.88 -27.85 15.36
CA VAL A 59 -4.73 -26.80 16.36
C VAL A 59 -3.28 -26.35 16.29
N VAL A 60 -3.07 -25.10 15.88
CA VAL A 60 -1.76 -24.45 15.95
C VAL A 60 -1.84 -23.27 16.90
N THR A 61 -0.79 -23.11 17.69
CA THR A 61 -0.58 -21.95 18.55
C THR A 61 0.32 -20.97 17.80
N ILE A 62 -0.10 -19.72 17.67
CA ILE A 62 0.73 -18.68 17.08
C ILE A 62 1.30 -17.84 18.22
N ARG A 63 2.62 -17.67 18.21
CA ARG A 63 3.34 -16.84 19.17
C ARG A 63 4.47 -16.10 18.48
N ARG A 64 5.08 -15.15 19.17
CA ARG A 64 6.33 -14.53 18.71
C ARG A 64 7.45 -15.55 18.62
N ALA A 65 8.30 -15.38 17.61
CA ALA A 65 9.57 -16.08 17.54
C ALA A 65 10.46 -15.64 18.71
N VAL A 66 11.23 -16.58 19.26
CA VAL A 66 12.23 -16.33 20.30
C VAL A 66 13.58 -16.90 19.87
N PRO A 67 14.71 -16.52 20.51
CA PRO A 67 16.03 -16.93 20.04
C PRO A 67 16.24 -18.44 19.87
N LYS A 68 15.55 -19.28 20.67
CA LYS A 68 15.57 -20.75 20.51
C LYS A 68 14.95 -21.26 19.21
N ASP A 69 14.09 -20.47 18.55
CA ASP A 69 13.42 -20.86 17.30
C ASP A 69 14.30 -20.64 16.07
N VAL A 70 15.36 -19.82 16.18
CA VAL A 70 16.22 -19.41 15.07
C VAL A 70 16.68 -20.57 14.19
N PRO A 71 17.17 -21.72 14.72
CA PRO A 71 17.59 -22.83 13.87
C PRO A 71 16.43 -23.42 13.05
N VAL A 72 15.24 -23.57 13.65
CA VAL A 72 14.07 -24.16 12.99
C VAL A 72 13.48 -23.20 11.97
N VAL A 73 13.38 -21.90 12.30
CA VAL A 73 12.95 -20.85 11.38
C VAL A 73 13.88 -20.76 10.18
N THR A 74 15.19 -20.75 10.41
CA THR A 74 16.20 -20.71 9.34
C THR A 74 16.03 -21.90 8.39
N ARG A 75 15.83 -23.11 8.93
CA ARG A 75 15.58 -24.31 8.12
C ARG A 75 14.31 -24.18 7.27
N ILE A 76 13.19 -23.76 7.86
CA ILE A 76 11.91 -23.60 7.15
C ILE A 76 12.03 -22.58 6.03
N LEU A 77 12.67 -21.43 6.31
CA LEU A 77 12.89 -20.39 5.31
C LEU A 77 13.85 -20.86 4.20
N SER A 78 14.93 -21.58 4.55
CA SER A 78 15.89 -22.08 3.57
C SER A 78 15.27 -23.12 2.64
N GLU A 79 14.40 -23.98 3.17
CA GLU A 79 13.61 -24.93 2.37
C GLU A 79 12.64 -24.19 1.44
N ALA A 80 11.96 -23.16 1.93
CA ALA A 80 11.01 -22.39 1.13
C ALA A 80 11.68 -21.50 0.08
N ALA A 81 12.89 -21.00 0.35
CA ALA A 81 13.65 -20.16 -0.56
C ALA A 81 14.30 -20.95 -1.71
N ASP A 82 14.44 -22.27 -1.59
CA ASP A 82 15.00 -23.16 -2.62
C ASP A 82 16.31 -22.64 -3.23
N GLY A 83 17.22 -22.16 -2.36
CA GLY A 83 18.52 -21.61 -2.76
C GLY A 83 18.51 -20.16 -3.29
N ALA A 84 17.35 -19.53 -3.45
CA ALA A 84 17.25 -18.13 -3.88
C ALA A 84 17.85 -17.13 -2.87
N VAL A 85 17.99 -17.53 -1.61
CA VAL A 85 18.59 -16.73 -0.54
C VAL A 85 19.56 -17.60 0.26
N SER A 86 20.71 -17.04 0.62
CA SER A 86 21.69 -17.77 1.42
C SER A 86 21.14 -18.10 2.80
N THR A 87 21.47 -19.29 3.31
CA THR A 87 21.10 -19.71 4.66
C THR A 87 21.64 -18.77 5.74
N GLN A 88 22.81 -18.15 5.50
CA GLN A 88 23.38 -17.16 6.41
C GLN A 88 22.53 -15.89 6.50
N SER A 89 22.03 -15.37 5.37
CA SER A 89 21.12 -14.22 5.35
C SER A 89 19.82 -14.52 6.07
N LEU A 90 19.25 -15.71 5.86
CA LEU A 90 18.03 -16.15 6.55
C LEU A 90 18.24 -16.34 8.06
N ALA A 91 19.42 -16.83 8.48
CA ALA A 91 19.77 -16.96 9.89
C ALA A 91 19.94 -15.59 10.56
N THR A 92 20.51 -14.61 9.87
CA THR A 92 20.60 -13.23 10.37
C THR A 92 19.22 -12.63 10.55
N TYR A 93 18.37 -12.70 9.52
CA TYR A 93 16.97 -12.27 9.64
C TYR A 93 16.25 -12.96 10.81
N ALA A 94 16.37 -14.28 10.93
CA ALA A 94 15.68 -15.04 11.98
C ALA A 94 16.14 -14.63 13.38
N ARG A 95 17.43 -14.29 13.58
CA ARG A 95 17.95 -13.78 14.86
C ARG A 95 17.38 -12.41 15.18
N GLU A 96 17.44 -11.48 14.22
CA GLU A 96 16.98 -10.10 14.44
C GLU A 96 15.47 -10.07 14.69
N ALA A 97 14.67 -10.81 13.93
CA ALA A 97 13.21 -10.86 14.10
C ALA A 97 12.75 -11.61 15.36
N ALA A 98 13.64 -12.38 16.00
CA ALA A 98 13.38 -13.12 17.25
C ALA A 98 13.87 -12.38 18.50
N VAL A 99 14.66 -11.32 18.35
CA VAL A 99 15.13 -10.44 19.42
C VAL A 99 14.43 -9.11 19.23
N VAL A 100 13.25 -8.99 19.84
CA VAL A 100 12.46 -7.76 19.82
C VAL A 100 12.53 -7.15 21.21
N ASP A 101 13.29 -6.05 21.34
CA ASP A 101 13.31 -5.27 22.57
C ASP A 101 11.98 -4.49 22.65
N GLU A 102 11.03 -5.00 23.42
CA GLU A 102 9.78 -4.27 23.70
C GLU A 102 10.02 -3.24 24.80
N LEU A 103 10.34 -2.02 24.39
CA LEU A 103 10.22 -0.88 25.29
C LEU A 103 8.73 -0.47 25.37
N PRO A 104 8.17 -0.26 26.58
CA PRO A 104 6.78 0.14 26.74
C PRO A 104 6.45 1.39 25.91
N GLY A 105 5.50 1.25 24.97
CA GLY A 105 5.06 2.34 24.10
C GLY A 105 5.83 2.51 22.80
N GLU A 106 6.86 1.69 22.55
CA GLU A 106 7.60 1.70 21.28
C GLU A 106 7.09 0.62 20.32
N THR A 107 6.90 1.00 19.06
CA THR A 107 6.64 0.05 17.98
C THR A 107 7.97 -0.61 17.59
N PRO A 108 8.09 -1.94 17.62
CA PRO A 108 9.32 -2.59 17.19
C PRO A 108 9.51 -2.40 15.69
N GLU A 109 10.76 -2.32 15.23
CA GLU A 109 11.04 -2.12 13.80
C GLU A 109 10.56 -3.31 12.95
N GLN A 110 10.76 -4.52 13.47
CA GLN A 110 10.36 -5.78 12.87
C GLN A 110 10.13 -6.85 13.93
N LEU A 111 9.37 -7.88 13.57
CA LEU A 111 9.20 -9.08 14.38
C LEU A 111 8.89 -10.30 13.50
N ALA A 112 9.01 -11.50 14.09
CA ALA A 112 8.51 -12.72 13.50
C ALA A 112 7.48 -13.42 14.41
N LEU A 113 6.47 -14.02 13.80
CA LEU A 113 5.53 -14.93 14.45
C LEU A 113 5.79 -16.35 13.96
N VAL A 114 5.70 -17.32 14.84
CA VAL A 114 5.83 -18.75 14.55
C VAL A 114 4.53 -19.49 14.84
N ALA A 115 4.23 -20.50 14.04
CA ALA A 115 3.15 -21.44 14.29
C ALA A 115 3.72 -22.70 14.90
N GLU A 116 3.26 -23.05 16.09
CA GLU A 116 3.58 -24.29 16.78
C GLU A 116 2.44 -25.28 16.64
N ARG A 117 2.78 -26.54 16.38
CA ARG A 117 1.81 -27.62 16.31
C ARG A 117 2.11 -28.65 17.40
N ALA A 118 1.08 -29.02 18.16
CA ALA A 118 1.12 -30.16 19.05
C ALA A 118 1.13 -31.46 18.24
N PHE A 119 1.95 -32.43 18.65
CA PHE A 119 2.04 -33.74 18.01
C PHE A 119 1.01 -34.73 18.60
N PRO A 120 0.74 -35.86 17.91
CA PRO A 120 -0.24 -36.85 18.34
C PRO A 120 0.04 -37.42 19.73
N THR A 121 1.31 -37.49 20.12
CA THR A 121 1.72 -37.99 21.43
C THR A 121 1.89 -36.81 22.39
N PRO A 122 1.23 -36.80 23.58
CA PRO A 122 1.40 -35.74 24.58
C PRO A 122 2.84 -35.55 25.09
N SER A 123 3.70 -36.55 24.87
CA SER A 123 5.12 -36.53 25.23
C SER A 123 6.01 -35.78 24.23
N ASP A 124 5.52 -35.55 23.01
CA ASP A 124 6.30 -34.87 21.97
C ASP A 124 6.17 -33.35 22.15
N PRO A 125 7.28 -32.62 22.32
CA PRO A 125 7.20 -31.17 22.49
C PRO A 125 6.60 -30.50 21.24
N PRO A 126 5.83 -29.41 21.40
CA PRO A 126 5.33 -28.64 20.27
C PRO A 126 6.47 -28.23 19.34
N LYS A 127 6.26 -28.37 18.03
CA LYS A 127 7.27 -28.00 17.04
C LYS A 127 6.81 -26.81 16.22
N VAL A 128 7.73 -25.89 16.00
CA VAL A 128 7.57 -24.80 15.03
C VAL A 128 7.47 -25.38 13.63
N VAL A 129 6.34 -25.14 12.97
CA VAL A 129 5.99 -25.66 11.64
C VAL A 129 5.72 -24.56 10.62
N GLY A 130 5.81 -23.29 11.01
CA GLY A 130 5.72 -22.16 10.10
C GLY A 130 6.17 -20.87 10.75
N VAL A 131 6.42 -19.87 9.91
CA VAL A 131 6.90 -18.54 10.29
C VAL A 131 6.31 -17.48 9.37
N VAL A 132 6.10 -16.27 9.91
CA VAL A 132 5.84 -15.05 9.16
C VAL A 132 6.61 -13.89 9.76
N GLY A 133 7.21 -13.09 8.90
CA GLY A 133 7.82 -11.82 9.27
C GLY A 133 6.86 -10.65 9.09
N LEU A 134 7.02 -9.64 9.93
CA LEU A 134 6.32 -8.38 9.83
C LEU A 134 7.33 -7.24 10.01
N LEU A 135 7.43 -6.37 9.01
CA LEU A 135 8.20 -5.13 9.08
C LEU A 135 7.25 -3.97 9.35
N LEU A 136 7.55 -3.18 10.37
CA LEU A 136 6.72 -2.05 10.82
C LEU A 136 7.45 -0.72 10.54
N ASP A 137 8.78 -0.71 10.62
CA ASP A 137 9.60 0.46 10.28
C ASP A 137 9.71 0.67 8.76
N ASP A 138 9.67 1.93 8.33
CA ASP A 138 9.72 2.32 6.92
C ASP A 138 11.08 2.05 6.26
N ALA A 139 12.18 2.14 7.01
CA ALA A 139 13.53 1.94 6.49
C ALA A 139 13.77 0.49 6.04
N LEU A 140 13.04 -0.45 6.64
CA LEU A 140 13.10 -1.89 6.35
C LEU A 140 12.19 -2.31 5.19
N LYS A 141 11.17 -1.52 4.87
CA LYS A 141 10.22 -1.83 3.79
C LYS A 141 10.86 -1.69 2.41
N PRO A 142 10.42 -2.45 1.39
CA PRO A 142 10.92 -2.28 0.03
C PRO A 142 10.61 -0.88 -0.51
N ILE A 143 11.65 -0.09 -0.79
CA ILE A 143 11.52 1.32 -1.22
C ILE A 143 10.65 1.43 -2.47
N GLU A 144 10.75 0.47 -3.40
CA GLU A 144 10.01 0.57 -4.66
C GLU A 144 8.49 0.43 -4.46
N MET A 145 8.01 -0.14 -3.34
CA MET A 145 6.57 -0.19 -3.04
C MET A 145 6.02 1.14 -2.54
N LYS A 146 6.89 2.10 -2.14
CA LYS A 146 6.51 3.42 -1.64
C LYS A 146 5.49 3.36 -0.50
N LEU A 147 5.70 2.41 0.42
CA LEU A 147 4.86 2.21 1.59
C LEU A 147 5.01 3.38 2.58
N GLU A 148 3.94 3.62 3.34
CA GLU A 148 3.92 4.60 4.43
C GLU A 148 4.11 3.88 5.78
N LYS A 149 4.42 4.64 6.83
CA LYS A 149 4.59 4.15 8.21
C LYS A 149 3.41 3.32 8.69
N GLU A 150 2.19 3.71 8.32
CA GLU A 150 0.96 3.04 8.71
C GLU A 150 0.66 1.76 7.91
N VAL A 151 1.58 1.30 7.06
CA VAL A 151 1.46 0.06 6.30
C VAL A 151 2.43 -0.98 6.85
N GLY A 152 1.91 -2.07 7.42
CA GLY A 152 2.74 -3.21 7.82
C GLY A 152 3.16 -4.02 6.59
N TYR A 153 4.40 -4.51 6.54
CA TYR A 153 4.87 -5.33 5.43
C TYR A 153 5.10 -6.78 5.87
N VAL A 154 4.26 -7.68 5.34
CA VAL A 154 4.42 -9.13 5.53
C VAL A 154 5.55 -9.64 4.66
N THR A 155 6.50 -10.30 5.30
CA THR A 155 7.68 -10.90 4.68
C THR A 155 7.89 -12.33 5.15
N ASN A 156 8.69 -13.12 4.44
CA ASN A 156 9.18 -14.42 4.91
C ASN A 156 8.09 -15.38 5.45
N LEU A 157 6.91 -15.38 4.82
CA LEU A 157 5.81 -16.29 5.16
C LEU A 157 6.09 -17.68 4.59
N ALA A 158 6.39 -18.63 5.47
CA ALA A 158 6.73 -20.00 5.08
C ALA A 158 6.12 -21.04 6.03
N VAL A 159 5.82 -22.22 5.48
CA VAL A 159 5.32 -23.37 6.22
C VAL A 159 6.18 -24.58 5.86
N ASP A 160 6.62 -25.31 6.87
CA ASP A 160 7.38 -26.56 6.73
C ASP A 160 6.67 -27.51 5.76
N GLY A 161 7.42 -28.14 4.85
CA GLY A 161 6.87 -29.01 3.80
C GLY A 161 5.86 -30.04 4.31
N SER A 162 6.14 -30.64 5.48
CA SER A 162 5.29 -31.66 6.10
C SER A 162 3.96 -31.14 6.65
N ALA A 163 3.84 -29.81 6.83
CA ALA A 163 2.69 -29.15 7.42
C ALA A 163 1.93 -28.25 6.42
N ARG A 164 2.33 -28.20 5.15
CA ARG A 164 1.66 -27.38 4.13
C ARG A 164 0.21 -27.83 3.89
N ARG A 165 -0.58 -26.94 3.27
CA ARG A 165 -1.99 -27.19 2.88
C ARG A 165 -2.95 -27.50 4.04
N SER A 166 -2.52 -27.25 5.28
CA SER A 166 -3.31 -27.45 6.51
C SER A 166 -3.96 -26.18 7.06
N GLY A 167 -3.80 -25.04 6.37
CA GLY A 167 -4.31 -23.74 6.80
C GLY A 167 -3.35 -22.89 7.63
N ILE A 168 -2.16 -23.41 7.99
CA ILE A 168 -1.17 -22.70 8.82
C ILE A 168 -0.74 -21.36 8.23
N GLY A 169 -0.46 -21.29 6.92
CA GLY A 169 -0.05 -20.04 6.27
C GLY A 169 -1.11 -18.95 6.38
N ALA A 170 -2.39 -19.31 6.27
CA ALA A 170 -3.50 -18.36 6.44
C ALA A 170 -3.66 -17.93 7.91
N ALA A 171 -3.41 -18.84 8.86
CA ALA A 171 -3.44 -18.51 10.28
C ALA A 171 -2.31 -17.54 10.67
N LEU A 172 -1.09 -17.78 10.16
CA LEU A 172 0.05 -16.88 10.32
C LEU A 172 -0.23 -15.50 9.70
N LEU A 173 -0.79 -15.46 8.49
CA LEU A 173 -1.15 -14.20 7.83
C LEU A 173 -2.17 -13.40 8.66
N ALA A 174 -3.23 -14.05 9.15
CA ALA A 174 -4.23 -13.40 10.01
C ALA A 174 -3.62 -12.88 11.33
N ALA A 175 -2.68 -13.61 11.92
CA ALA A 175 -1.96 -13.15 13.11
C ALA A 175 -1.04 -11.97 12.81
N ALA A 176 -0.38 -11.94 11.64
CA ALA A 176 0.42 -10.80 11.21
C ALA A 176 -0.45 -9.57 10.95
N GLU A 177 -1.64 -9.73 10.35
CA GLU A 177 -2.63 -8.66 10.17
C GLU A 177 -3.07 -8.08 11.52
N SER A 178 -3.46 -8.93 12.46
CA SER A 178 -3.87 -8.51 13.80
C SER A 178 -2.73 -7.83 14.58
N THR A 179 -1.49 -8.31 14.40
CA THR A 179 -0.31 -7.69 15.00
C THR A 179 -0.02 -6.32 14.38
N ALA A 180 -0.13 -6.18 13.07
CA ALA A 180 0.02 -4.90 12.40
C ALA A 180 -1.05 -3.90 12.86
N GLU A 181 -2.31 -4.34 12.99
CA GLU A 181 -3.40 -3.51 13.54
C GLU A 181 -3.10 -3.06 14.98
N HIS A 182 -2.61 -3.96 15.83
CA HIS A 182 -2.21 -3.65 17.20
C HIS A 182 -1.15 -2.53 17.26
N TYR A 183 -0.22 -2.51 16.30
CA TYR A 183 0.79 -1.46 16.17
C TYR A 183 0.32 -0.21 15.39
N GLY A 184 -0.98 -0.10 15.12
CA GLY A 184 -1.58 1.08 14.50
C GLY A 184 -1.44 1.13 12.98
N CYS A 185 -1.04 0.04 12.33
CA CYS A 185 -1.12 -0.06 10.88
C CYS A 185 -2.59 -0.09 10.45
N VAL A 186 -2.88 0.52 9.30
CA VAL A 186 -4.22 0.57 8.70
C VAL A 186 -4.31 -0.24 7.41
N GLU A 187 -3.18 -0.73 6.93
CA GLU A 187 -3.04 -1.54 5.73
C GLU A 187 -1.90 -2.53 5.94
N VAL A 188 -1.97 -3.69 5.29
CA VAL A 188 -0.85 -4.63 5.21
C VAL A 188 -0.53 -4.90 3.76
N ALA A 189 0.76 -4.89 3.42
CA ALA A 189 1.26 -5.17 2.10
C ALA A 189 2.23 -6.35 2.10
N CYS A 190 2.41 -6.98 0.94
CA CYS A 190 3.42 -8.01 0.73
C CYS A 190 3.86 -8.03 -0.75
N ARG A 191 4.96 -8.73 -1.01
CA ARG A 191 5.32 -9.16 -2.38
C ARG A 191 5.19 -10.67 -2.52
N VAL A 192 4.79 -11.08 -3.71
CA VAL A 192 4.69 -12.48 -4.10
C VAL A 192 5.17 -12.63 -5.53
N ASP A 193 5.91 -13.69 -5.83
CA ASP A 193 6.33 -13.97 -7.20
C ASP A 193 5.11 -14.37 -8.06
N GLU A 194 5.05 -13.92 -9.31
CA GLU A 194 3.94 -14.17 -10.25
C GLU A 194 3.65 -15.66 -10.48
N GLY A 195 4.65 -16.53 -10.27
CA GLY A 195 4.51 -17.99 -10.39
C GLY A 195 4.11 -18.72 -9.10
N ASN A 196 3.96 -18.01 -7.97
CA ASN A 196 3.63 -18.63 -6.69
C ASN A 196 2.10 -18.79 -6.51
N ASP A 197 1.51 -19.64 -7.36
CA ASP A 197 0.06 -19.91 -7.37
C ASP A 197 -0.53 -20.28 -6.00
N PRO A 198 0.16 -21.07 -5.13
CA PRO A 198 -0.34 -21.36 -3.79
C PRO A 198 -0.45 -20.11 -2.91
N ALA A 199 0.55 -19.22 -2.95
CA ALA A 199 0.54 -17.98 -2.18
C ALA A 199 -0.48 -16.98 -2.74
N LEU A 200 -0.55 -16.80 -4.06
CA LEU A 200 -1.53 -15.94 -4.71
C LEU A 200 -2.97 -16.34 -4.36
N ALA A 201 -3.28 -17.65 -4.43
CA ALA A 201 -4.59 -18.15 -4.05
C ALA A 201 -4.90 -17.99 -2.55
N MET A 202 -3.87 -17.98 -1.70
CA MET A 202 -4.04 -17.68 -0.28
C MET A 202 -4.30 -16.19 -0.05
N TYR A 203 -3.54 -15.30 -0.66
CA TYR A 203 -3.73 -13.85 -0.54
C TYR A 203 -5.10 -13.40 -1.08
N ASP A 204 -5.48 -13.84 -2.27
CA ASP A 204 -6.79 -13.60 -2.88
C ASP A 204 -7.94 -14.02 -1.94
N LYS A 205 -7.88 -15.24 -1.39
CA LYS A 205 -8.88 -15.73 -0.44
C LYS A 205 -8.95 -14.92 0.85
N ASN A 206 -7.87 -14.24 1.24
CA ASN A 206 -7.81 -13.40 2.43
C ASN A 206 -8.09 -11.91 2.13
N GLY A 207 -8.47 -11.57 0.89
CA GLY A 207 -8.89 -10.21 0.50
C GLY A 207 -7.73 -9.26 0.20
N TYR A 208 -6.60 -9.79 -0.27
CA TYR A 208 -5.52 -8.98 -0.81
C TYR A 208 -5.74 -8.73 -2.30
N ASP A 209 -5.57 -7.48 -2.71
CA ASP A 209 -5.66 -7.03 -4.09
C ASP A 209 -4.32 -6.43 -4.54
N ALA A 210 -4.22 -6.09 -5.83
CA ALA A 210 -3.07 -5.34 -6.34
C ALA A 210 -2.85 -4.06 -5.52
N LEU A 211 -1.63 -3.88 -5.01
CA LEU A 211 -1.31 -2.76 -4.14
C LEU A 211 -1.44 -1.44 -4.90
N GLU A 212 -2.26 -0.56 -4.35
CA GLU A 212 -2.30 0.83 -4.71
C GLU A 212 -1.78 1.69 -3.55
N PRO A 213 -0.63 2.38 -3.70
CA PRO A 213 -0.12 3.23 -2.63
C PRO A 213 -1.13 4.29 -2.20
N ARG A 214 -1.25 4.50 -0.89
CA ARG A 214 -2.20 5.45 -0.29
C ARG A 214 -2.02 6.87 -0.84
N LYS A 215 -0.77 7.33 -1.04
CA LYS A 215 -0.47 8.63 -1.69
C LYS A 215 -1.09 8.73 -3.07
N LEU A 216 -0.96 7.71 -3.91
CA LEU A 216 -1.54 7.69 -5.25
C LEU A 216 -3.08 7.73 -5.19
N ARG A 217 -3.68 6.94 -4.30
CA ARG A 217 -5.13 6.94 -4.05
C ARG A 217 -5.64 8.31 -3.60
N ARG A 218 -4.93 8.97 -2.66
CA ARG A 218 -5.25 10.33 -2.18
C ARG A 218 -5.10 11.37 -3.28
N PHE A 219 -4.01 11.32 -4.03
CA PHE A 219 -3.76 12.21 -5.15
C PHE A 219 -4.86 12.12 -6.21
N ARG A 220 -5.25 10.91 -6.62
CA ARG A 220 -6.34 10.71 -7.57
C ARG A 220 -7.64 11.37 -7.10
N ARG A 221 -8.00 11.17 -5.83
CA ARG A 221 -9.20 11.78 -5.22
C ARG A 221 -9.11 13.30 -5.14
N LEU A 222 -7.93 13.83 -4.83
CA LEU A 222 -7.67 15.27 -4.82
C LEU A 222 -7.85 15.84 -6.23
N MET A 223 -7.20 15.26 -7.24
CA MET A 223 -7.31 15.70 -8.62
C MET A 223 -8.75 15.65 -9.13
N GLY A 224 -9.49 14.57 -8.83
CA GLY A 224 -10.91 14.49 -9.16
C GLY A 224 -11.71 15.66 -8.59
N ARG A 225 -11.51 16.01 -7.31
CA ARG A 225 -12.19 17.16 -6.68
C ARG A 225 -11.79 18.49 -7.33
N LEU A 226 -10.50 18.69 -7.59
CA LEU A 226 -10.01 19.91 -8.23
C LEU A 226 -10.61 20.09 -9.63
N TYR A 227 -10.68 19.02 -10.43
CA TYR A 227 -11.30 19.05 -11.75
C TYR A 227 -12.80 19.30 -11.68
N ALA A 228 -13.51 18.75 -10.69
CA ALA A 228 -14.92 19.08 -10.48
C ALA A 228 -15.14 20.56 -10.12
N LEU A 229 -14.32 21.10 -9.21
CA LEU A 229 -14.38 22.52 -8.85
C LEU A 229 -14.08 23.42 -10.05
N ALA A 230 -13.07 23.08 -10.85
CA ALA A 230 -12.74 23.80 -12.08
C ALA A 230 -13.92 23.76 -13.07
N GLY A 231 -14.48 22.58 -13.34
CA GLY A 231 -15.63 22.45 -14.25
C GLY A 231 -16.85 23.27 -13.82
N VAL A 232 -17.17 23.32 -12.53
CA VAL A 232 -18.25 24.16 -11.99
C VAL A 232 -17.90 25.65 -12.10
N ALA A 233 -16.67 26.04 -11.79
CA ALA A 233 -16.23 27.43 -11.91
C ALA A 233 -16.31 27.91 -13.37
N HIS A 234 -15.88 27.09 -14.33
CA HIS A 234 -16.01 27.40 -15.75
C HIS A 234 -17.46 27.50 -16.19
N LEU A 235 -18.35 26.64 -15.69
CA LEU A 235 -19.77 26.74 -15.98
C LEU A 235 -20.37 28.05 -15.48
N LEU A 236 -20.01 28.47 -14.27
CA LEU A 236 -20.44 29.76 -13.71
C LEU A 236 -19.87 30.93 -14.51
N ASP A 237 -18.61 30.87 -14.90
CA ASP A 237 -17.98 31.90 -15.74
C ASP A 237 -18.69 32.05 -17.10
N LEU A 238 -19.03 30.94 -17.75
CA LEU A 238 -19.76 30.93 -19.02
C LEU A 238 -21.17 31.50 -18.90
N LEU A 239 -21.90 31.14 -17.84
CA LEU A 239 -23.33 31.44 -17.71
C LEU A 239 -23.62 32.74 -16.96
N VAL A 240 -22.70 33.22 -16.13
CA VAL A 240 -22.93 34.32 -15.18
C VAL A 240 -21.95 35.47 -15.37
N PHE A 241 -20.68 35.20 -15.68
CA PHE A 241 -19.61 36.20 -15.66
C PHE A 241 -19.06 36.55 -17.05
N ASP A 242 -19.90 36.52 -18.08
CA ASP A 242 -19.54 36.93 -19.45
C ASP A 242 -18.32 36.19 -20.07
N SER A 243 -18.01 34.97 -19.58
CA SER A 243 -16.95 34.12 -20.11
C SER A 243 -15.54 34.73 -20.03
N VAL A 244 -15.17 35.37 -18.91
CA VAL A 244 -13.84 35.98 -18.77
C VAL A 244 -12.74 34.96 -19.03
N LEU A 245 -12.82 33.75 -18.47
CA LEU A 245 -11.75 32.75 -18.60
C LEU A 245 -11.61 32.24 -20.05
N PRO A 246 -12.67 31.76 -20.75
CA PRO A 246 -12.58 31.43 -22.16
C PRO A 246 -12.07 32.59 -23.04
N VAL A 247 -12.52 33.83 -22.76
CA VAL A 247 -12.08 35.01 -23.53
C VAL A 247 -10.60 35.27 -23.33
N THR A 248 -10.08 35.14 -22.11
CA THR A 248 -8.62 35.22 -21.89
C THR A 248 -7.85 34.09 -22.57
N ALA A 249 -8.48 32.95 -22.83
CA ALA A 249 -7.91 31.85 -23.61
C ALA A 249 -8.08 32.02 -25.15
N GLY A 250 -8.65 33.15 -25.59
CA GLY A 250 -8.87 33.47 -27.01
C GLY A 250 -10.23 33.02 -27.57
N ALA A 251 -11.06 32.34 -26.80
CA ALA A 251 -12.40 31.94 -27.24
C ALA A 251 -13.34 33.16 -27.33
N PRO A 252 -14.38 33.14 -28.19
CA PRO A 252 -15.41 34.16 -28.17
C PRO A 252 -16.21 34.10 -26.85
N PRO A 253 -16.78 35.23 -26.39
CA PRO A 253 -17.70 35.21 -25.25
C PRO A 253 -18.92 34.33 -25.54
N TRP A 254 -19.51 33.73 -24.51
CA TRP A 254 -20.63 32.78 -24.64
C TRP A 254 -21.78 33.25 -25.56
N ALA A 255 -22.13 34.53 -25.48
CA ALA A 255 -23.16 35.14 -26.30
C ALA A 255 -22.88 35.03 -27.81
N LEU A 256 -21.60 35.05 -28.20
CA LEU A 256 -21.13 34.96 -29.59
C LEU A 256 -20.75 33.53 -30.00
N MET A 257 -20.72 32.58 -29.07
CA MET A 257 -20.44 31.19 -29.39
C MET A 257 -21.56 30.57 -30.25
N ASP A 258 -21.18 29.85 -31.29
CA ASP A 258 -22.10 29.03 -32.08
C ASP A 258 -22.57 27.77 -31.27
N PRO A 259 -23.61 27.05 -31.72
CA PRO A 259 -24.12 25.89 -30.99
C PRO A 259 -23.08 24.78 -30.74
N THR A 260 -22.15 24.56 -31.67
CA THR A 260 -21.09 23.55 -31.54
C THR A 260 -20.08 23.97 -30.46
N GLN A 261 -19.67 25.24 -30.49
CA GLN A 261 -18.77 25.81 -29.48
C GLN A 261 -19.38 25.75 -28.08
N ARG A 262 -20.67 26.11 -27.94
CA ARG A 262 -21.41 26.02 -26.68
C ARG A 262 -21.47 24.59 -26.15
N LEU A 263 -21.74 23.62 -27.02
CA LEU A 263 -21.74 22.21 -26.65
C LEU A 263 -20.37 21.75 -26.14
N CYS A 264 -19.29 22.09 -26.85
CA CYS A 264 -17.92 21.76 -26.43
C CYS A 264 -17.59 22.36 -25.06
N ALA A 265 -17.92 23.63 -24.83
CA ALA A 265 -17.69 24.30 -23.55
C ALA A 265 -18.50 23.65 -22.41
N GLN A 266 -19.76 23.29 -22.64
CA GLN A 266 -20.59 22.57 -21.67
C GLN A 266 -20.03 21.17 -21.35
N LEU A 267 -19.62 20.41 -22.38
CA LEU A 267 -19.03 19.08 -22.20
C LEU A 267 -17.76 19.15 -21.35
N TRP A 268 -16.92 20.15 -21.57
CA TRP A 268 -15.74 20.40 -20.74
C TRP A 268 -16.09 20.71 -19.28
N CYS A 269 -17.06 21.59 -19.05
CA CYS A 269 -17.52 21.91 -17.70
C CYS A 269 -18.05 20.68 -16.94
N VAL A 270 -18.78 19.79 -17.64
CA VAL A 270 -19.37 18.57 -17.06
C VAL A 270 -18.32 17.45 -16.89
N ALA A 271 -17.25 17.45 -17.69
CA ALA A 271 -16.20 16.44 -17.60
C ALA A 271 -15.53 16.40 -16.22
N GLY A 272 -15.37 17.55 -15.55
CA GLY A 272 -14.80 17.65 -14.21
C GLY A 272 -15.61 16.88 -13.15
N PRO A 273 -16.90 17.20 -12.96
CA PRO A 273 -17.80 16.43 -12.10
C PRO A 273 -17.86 14.93 -12.42
N ILE A 274 -17.84 14.56 -13.70
CA ILE A 274 -17.78 13.14 -14.11
C ILE A 274 -16.48 12.50 -13.61
N ALA A 275 -15.33 13.14 -13.82
CA ALA A 275 -14.04 12.63 -13.36
C ALA A 275 -13.99 12.47 -11.83
N TRP A 276 -14.59 13.40 -11.08
CA TRP A 276 -14.75 13.26 -9.63
C TRP A 276 -15.58 12.03 -9.24
N LEU A 277 -16.74 11.82 -9.88
CA LEU A 277 -17.58 10.66 -9.59
C LEU A 277 -16.84 9.35 -9.89
N CYS A 278 -16.13 9.28 -11.02
CA CYS A 278 -15.30 8.13 -11.41
C CYS A 278 -14.18 7.87 -10.40
N THR A 279 -13.48 8.90 -9.92
CA THR A 279 -12.40 8.75 -8.93
C THR A 279 -12.89 8.48 -7.50
N ALA A 280 -14.12 8.90 -7.18
CA ALA A 280 -14.73 8.69 -5.86
C ALA A 280 -15.37 7.31 -5.71
N LYS A 281 -16.00 6.79 -6.78
CA LYS A 281 -16.81 5.56 -6.73
C LYS A 281 -16.32 4.44 -7.64
N GLY A 282 -15.51 4.76 -8.64
CA GLY A 282 -15.03 3.79 -9.61
C GLY A 282 -13.80 3.02 -9.11
N PRO A 283 -13.47 1.89 -9.75
CA PRO A 283 -12.19 1.23 -9.55
C PRO A 283 -11.04 2.15 -10.00
N PRO A 284 -9.80 1.95 -9.50
CA PRO A 284 -8.66 2.81 -9.81
C PRO A 284 -8.44 3.08 -11.31
N ALA A 285 -8.59 2.05 -12.15
CA ALA A 285 -8.43 2.17 -13.60
C ALA A 285 -9.46 3.11 -14.25
N VAL A 286 -10.71 3.11 -13.78
CA VAL A 286 -11.77 4.01 -14.27
C VAL A 286 -11.51 5.44 -13.81
N GLY A 287 -11.05 5.61 -12.57
CA GLY A 287 -10.64 6.93 -12.06
C GLY A 287 -9.46 7.51 -12.83
N ASP A 288 -8.42 6.72 -13.10
CA ASP A 288 -7.26 7.12 -13.90
C ASP A 288 -7.69 7.52 -15.33
N LEU A 289 -8.52 6.68 -15.99
CA LEU A 289 -9.02 6.97 -17.33
C LEU A 289 -9.83 8.27 -17.38
N ALA A 290 -10.69 8.51 -16.39
CA ALA A 290 -11.51 9.72 -16.36
C ALA A 290 -10.68 10.99 -16.15
N LEU A 291 -9.62 10.95 -15.33
CA LEU A 291 -8.69 12.07 -15.17
C LEU A 291 -7.90 12.35 -16.47
N VAL A 292 -7.43 11.29 -17.14
CA VAL A 292 -6.75 11.41 -18.44
C VAL A 292 -7.69 11.98 -19.50
N ALA A 293 -8.94 11.51 -19.56
CA ALA A 293 -9.94 12.00 -20.50
C ALA A 293 -10.27 13.49 -20.27
N TYR A 294 -10.41 13.92 -19.01
CA TYR A 294 -10.57 15.34 -18.68
C TYR A 294 -9.39 16.17 -19.19
N GLY A 295 -8.15 15.75 -18.87
CA GLY A 295 -6.95 16.48 -19.28
C GLY A 295 -6.79 16.53 -20.81
N ALA A 296 -7.11 15.44 -21.50
CA ALA A 296 -7.08 15.40 -22.97
C ALA A 296 -8.14 16.34 -23.58
N LEU A 297 -9.35 16.40 -23.01
CA LEU A 297 -10.41 17.29 -23.46
C LEU A 297 -10.01 18.77 -23.27
N GLU A 298 -9.50 19.12 -22.09
CA GLU A 298 -9.02 20.46 -21.75
C GLU A 298 -7.92 20.92 -22.73
N VAL A 299 -6.86 20.13 -22.91
CA VAL A 299 -5.77 20.44 -23.85
C VAL A 299 -6.29 20.58 -25.28
N THR A 300 -7.15 19.66 -25.73
CA THR A 300 -7.70 19.69 -27.10
C THR A 300 -8.50 20.96 -27.34
N LEU A 301 -9.33 21.38 -26.39
CA LEU A 301 -10.15 22.58 -26.53
C LEU A 301 -9.30 23.85 -26.48
N CYS A 302 -8.30 23.93 -25.59
CA CYS A 302 -7.37 25.07 -25.57
C CYS A 302 -6.59 25.20 -26.88
N VAL A 303 -6.06 24.08 -27.41
CA VAL A 303 -5.36 24.07 -28.71
C VAL A 303 -6.32 24.49 -29.84
N ALA A 304 -7.54 23.95 -29.87
CA ALA A 304 -8.52 24.30 -30.89
C ALA A 304 -8.87 25.79 -30.84
N CYS A 305 -9.05 26.37 -29.64
CA CYS A 305 -9.29 27.81 -29.48
C CYS A 305 -8.09 28.64 -29.97
N ALA A 306 -6.87 28.26 -29.57
CA ALA A 306 -5.65 28.95 -30.01
C ALA A 306 -5.49 28.93 -31.54
N VAL A 307 -5.81 27.81 -32.19
CA VAL A 307 -5.77 27.67 -33.65
C VAL A 307 -6.87 28.46 -34.34
N ALA A 308 -8.11 28.41 -33.82
CA ALA A 308 -9.27 29.02 -34.46
C ALA A 308 -9.32 30.55 -34.31
N TYR A 309 -8.85 31.08 -33.18
CA TYR A 309 -9.04 32.50 -32.82
C TYR A 309 -7.72 33.27 -32.59
N GLY A 310 -6.59 32.58 -32.61
CA GLY A 310 -5.27 33.15 -32.32
C GLY A 310 -4.98 33.22 -30.83
N ALA A 311 -3.76 32.87 -30.43
CA ALA A 311 -3.34 32.97 -29.04
C ALA A 311 -3.10 34.44 -28.65
N VAL A 312 -3.87 34.97 -27.70
CA VAL A 312 -3.72 36.34 -27.19
C VAL A 312 -3.09 36.30 -25.79
N GLY A 313 -1.76 36.18 -25.74
CA GLY A 313 -0.98 36.17 -24.49
C GLY A 313 -0.89 34.80 -23.82
N GLY A 314 0.32 34.44 -23.33
CA GLY A 314 0.58 33.30 -22.44
C GLY A 314 -0.26 32.04 -22.73
N ASP A 315 -0.14 31.52 -23.96
CA ASP A 315 -0.83 30.35 -24.53
C ASP A 315 -1.52 29.43 -23.49
N ALA A 316 -2.85 29.57 -23.36
CA ALA A 316 -3.70 28.71 -22.52
C ALA A 316 -3.55 27.22 -22.86
N ALA A 317 -3.19 26.87 -24.10
CA ALA A 317 -2.87 25.50 -24.49
C ALA A 317 -1.54 25.04 -23.89
N THR A 318 -0.47 25.86 -23.93
CA THR A 318 0.79 25.58 -23.20
C THR A 318 0.54 25.46 -21.70
N GLY A 319 -0.31 26.32 -21.12
CA GLY A 319 -0.73 26.23 -19.72
C GLY A 319 -1.41 24.91 -19.40
N ALA A 320 -2.42 24.52 -20.19
CA ALA A 320 -3.12 23.25 -20.04
C ALA A 320 -2.16 22.05 -20.17
N VAL A 321 -1.30 22.05 -21.19
CA VAL A 321 -0.27 20.99 -21.36
C VAL A 321 0.65 20.94 -20.15
N GLY A 322 1.14 22.08 -19.67
CA GLY A 322 2.02 22.18 -18.50
C GLY A 322 1.38 21.58 -17.24
N VAL A 323 0.12 21.92 -16.98
CA VAL A 323 -0.65 21.34 -15.86
C VAL A 323 -0.78 19.83 -16.01
N GLN A 324 -1.17 19.33 -17.19
CA GLN A 324 -1.33 17.88 -17.40
C GLN A 324 0.00 17.12 -17.31
N VAL A 325 1.11 17.70 -17.78
CA VAL A 325 2.46 17.16 -17.60
C VAL A 325 2.83 17.09 -16.11
N ALA A 326 2.56 18.14 -15.33
CA ALA A 326 2.83 18.14 -13.90
C ALA A 326 1.99 17.09 -13.15
N VAL A 327 0.69 16.97 -13.47
CA VAL A 327 -0.21 15.97 -12.90
C VAL A 327 0.25 14.55 -13.23
N ALA A 328 0.61 14.29 -14.49
CA ALA A 328 1.14 13.00 -14.92
C ALA A 328 2.47 12.68 -14.23
N GLY A 329 3.39 13.65 -14.14
CA GLY A 329 4.67 13.51 -13.44
C GLY A 329 4.49 13.15 -11.97
N CYS A 330 3.58 13.84 -11.26
CA CYS A 330 3.23 13.52 -9.88
C CYS A 330 2.69 12.09 -9.75
N ALA A 331 1.72 11.72 -10.59
CA ALA A 331 1.13 10.37 -10.58
C ALA A 331 2.19 9.28 -10.80
N LEU A 332 3.09 9.46 -11.76
CA LEU A 332 4.21 8.55 -12.03
C LEU A 332 5.18 8.48 -10.84
N ALA A 333 5.50 9.62 -10.22
CA ALA A 333 6.36 9.69 -9.05
C ALA A 333 5.77 8.99 -7.82
N MET A 334 4.46 8.74 -7.76
CA MET A 334 3.80 7.99 -6.68
C MET A 334 3.52 6.52 -7.00
N LYS A 335 3.53 6.13 -8.28
CA LYS A 335 3.33 4.72 -8.66
C LYS A 335 4.44 3.84 -8.08
N PRO A 336 4.11 2.65 -7.56
CA PRO A 336 5.13 1.73 -7.09
C PRO A 336 6.02 1.33 -8.26
N GLY A 337 7.31 1.16 -8.01
CA GLY A 337 8.26 0.67 -8.99
C GLY A 337 7.90 -0.74 -9.44
N ARG A 338 8.15 -1.04 -10.72
CA ARG A 338 7.98 -2.40 -11.24
C ARG A 338 9.12 -3.27 -10.74
N SER A 339 8.80 -4.41 -10.15
CA SER A 339 9.74 -5.49 -9.90
C SER A 339 9.35 -6.66 -10.81
N PRO A 340 10.09 -6.90 -11.91
CA PRO A 340 9.75 -7.96 -12.86
C PRO A 340 9.54 -9.31 -12.16
N GLY A 341 8.44 -9.99 -12.46
CA GLY A 341 8.10 -11.29 -11.89
C GLY A 341 7.56 -11.26 -10.46
N ARG A 342 7.31 -10.07 -9.88
CA ARG A 342 6.74 -9.91 -8.53
C ARG A 342 5.52 -9.00 -8.54
N LEU A 343 4.47 -9.46 -7.88
CA LEU A 343 3.27 -8.70 -7.61
C LEU A 343 3.35 -8.07 -6.22
N SER A 344 3.00 -6.79 -6.14
CA SER A 344 2.78 -6.09 -4.88
C SER A 344 1.30 -6.19 -4.54
N LEU A 345 0.99 -6.76 -3.38
CA LEU A 345 -0.37 -6.93 -2.90
C LEU A 345 -0.59 -6.12 -1.63
N GLY A 346 -1.82 -5.66 -1.42
CA GLY A 346 -2.22 -4.89 -0.26
C GLY A 346 -3.62 -5.24 0.21
N LYS A 347 -3.88 -5.02 1.49
CA LYS A 347 -5.19 -5.18 2.13
C LYS A 347 -5.38 -4.10 3.18
N GLU A 348 -6.45 -3.32 3.05
CA GLU A 348 -6.86 -2.41 4.12
C GLU A 348 -7.28 -3.24 5.34
N LEU A 349 -6.67 -2.95 6.48
CA LEU A 349 -7.10 -3.52 7.74
C LEU A 349 -8.41 -2.84 8.11
N ARG A 350 -9.41 -3.63 8.50
CA ARG A 350 -10.60 -3.07 9.12
C ARG A 350 -10.15 -2.48 10.42
N THR A 351 -9.91 -1.17 10.47
CA THR A 351 -9.72 -0.49 11.74
C THR A 351 -10.96 -0.81 12.55
N GLY A 352 -10.80 -1.70 13.53
CA GLY A 352 -11.88 -1.99 14.45
C GLY A 352 -12.46 -0.67 14.90
N ALA A 353 -13.75 -0.46 14.67
CA ALA A 353 -14.50 0.51 15.44
C ALA A 353 -14.51 0.00 16.89
N GLY A 354 -13.37 0.15 17.56
CA GLY A 354 -13.11 -0.17 18.95
C GLY A 354 -12.90 1.14 19.72
N PRO A 355 -13.48 1.25 20.93
CA PRO A 355 -13.94 2.52 21.48
C PRO A 355 -12.80 3.34 22.10
N ALA A 356 -12.94 4.68 22.03
CA ALA A 356 -12.36 5.63 22.98
C ALA A 356 -10.83 5.51 23.22
N GLY A 357 -10.00 5.98 22.27
CA GLY A 357 -8.55 6.03 22.52
C GLY A 357 -7.77 7.11 21.78
N ARG A 358 -8.21 7.55 20.60
CA ARG A 358 -7.63 8.74 19.94
C ARG A 358 -8.47 9.96 20.25
N ARG A 359 -8.33 10.48 21.47
CA ARG A 359 -8.61 11.90 21.71
C ARG A 359 -7.72 12.71 20.76
N ARG A 360 -8.39 13.48 19.90
CA ARG A 360 -7.93 14.70 19.22
C ARG A 360 -6.57 15.20 19.73
N ARG A 361 -5.55 15.14 18.87
CA ARG A 361 -4.32 15.90 19.04
C ARG A 361 -4.04 16.85 17.86
N ASP A 362 -5.06 17.14 17.04
CA ASP A 362 -4.93 17.98 15.84
C ASP A 362 -5.78 19.28 15.89
N GLU A 363 -6.31 19.69 17.04
CA GLU A 363 -7.01 20.98 17.19
C GLU A 363 -6.61 21.69 18.50
N ALA A 364 -5.42 22.31 18.50
CA ALA A 364 -4.89 23.35 19.40
C ALA A 364 -3.37 23.35 19.11
N VAL A 365 -2.70 24.38 18.59
CA VAL A 365 -2.67 25.80 18.94
C VAL A 365 -1.93 26.48 17.79
N ASP A 366 -2.51 27.51 17.16
CA ASP A 366 -1.78 28.74 16.86
C ASP A 366 -2.78 29.84 16.50
N GLY A 367 -2.92 30.79 17.42
CA GLY A 367 -3.89 31.86 17.37
C GLY A 367 -4.00 32.55 18.72
N ASP A 368 -2.93 33.25 19.13
CA ASP A 368 -3.02 34.43 20.00
C ASP A 368 -1.68 35.20 19.99
N ASP A 369 -1.43 36.00 18.95
CA ASP A 369 -0.40 37.05 19.02
C ASP A 369 -1.01 38.27 19.73
N GLY A 370 -0.96 38.20 21.06
CA GLY A 370 -1.25 39.30 21.95
C GLY A 370 -0.24 40.43 21.79
N VAL A 371 -0.74 41.58 21.35
CA VAL A 371 -0.13 42.90 21.47
C VAL A 371 0.35 43.13 22.91
N ARG A 372 1.64 43.43 23.08
CA ARG A 372 2.15 44.16 24.25
C ARG A 372 3.02 45.33 23.78
N GLU A 373 2.52 46.52 24.09
CA GLU A 373 3.26 47.77 24.10
C GLU A 373 4.46 47.68 25.06
N VAL A 374 5.56 48.29 24.64
CA VAL A 374 6.52 49.04 25.49
C VAL A 374 6.80 50.34 24.79
#